data_AF-A0A7S0S6D2-F1
#
_entry.id   AF-A0A7S0S6D2-F1
#
_cell.length_a   1.000
_cell.length_b   1.000
_cell.length_c   1.000
_cell.angle_alpha   90.00
_cell.angle_beta   90.00
_cell.angle_gamma   90.00
#
_symmetry.space_group_name_H-M   'P 1'
#
loop_
_entity.id
_entity.type
_entity.pdbx_description
1 polymer ?
#
loop_
_entity_poly.entity_id
_entity_poly.type
_entity_poly.pdbx_seq_one_letter_code
_entity_poly.pdbx_strand_id
1 'polypeptide(L)'
;SVNPSLLWQKRNVIERRQTETPEIFSLGLGRSFFSFPSCSPATGTSPAGPAPLPPPPSPMASLYHEKQVSLLCGVHALNTLLQGPYFLAADLGAIAQEFDERERALMREAGVESADFLRYMAEDSGNAAADGNFSIQVLTKAVEVWNLTCIPATSQAAGRAWQEPQREAAFLCNLDQHWFTVRRCATASPTVHATGGCWWNFNSMFPAPQPISELYLGEFLAQLRQEGYSIFVVRGALPAVGGNGMAGRGGEFGRWVAAEEAAAANK
;
A
#
# COMPACT_ATOMS: atom_id res chain seq x y z
N SER A 1 -25.50 22.58 6.25
CA SER A 1 -24.63 22.36 7.42
C SER A 1 -24.85 20.94 7.91
N VAL A 2 -23.83 20.08 7.82
CA VAL A 2 -23.96 18.67 8.23
C VAL A 2 -23.89 18.58 9.76
N ASN A 3 -24.89 17.93 10.37
CA ASN A 3 -25.03 17.80 11.82
C ASN A 3 -23.97 16.83 12.39
N PRO A 4 -23.05 17.28 13.26
CA PRO A 4 -21.97 16.46 13.81
C PRO A 4 -22.42 15.24 14.63
N SER A 5 -23.67 15.24 15.11
CA SER A 5 -24.23 14.16 15.94
C SER A 5 -24.48 12.86 15.15
N LEU A 6 -24.82 12.98 13.86
CA LEU A 6 -25.07 11.82 12.98
C LEU A 6 -23.78 11.12 12.55
N LEU A 7 -22.69 11.87 12.38
CA LEU A 7 -21.36 11.30 12.12
C LEU A 7 -20.83 10.49 13.30
N TRP A 8 -21.19 10.88 14.53
CA TRP A 8 -20.85 10.13 15.74
C TRP A 8 -21.65 8.83 15.88
N GLN A 9 -22.93 8.82 15.53
CA GLN A 9 -23.77 7.61 15.56
C GLN A 9 -23.35 6.57 14.51
N LYS A 10 -22.92 6.99 13.30
CA LYS A 10 -22.37 6.07 12.28
C LYS A 10 -21.10 5.34 12.75
N ARG A 11 -20.29 5.98 13.60
CA ARG A 11 -19.02 5.43 14.12
C ARG A 11 -19.23 4.28 15.13
N ASN A 12 -20.27 4.36 15.96
CA ASN A 12 -20.48 3.44 17.08
C ASN A 12 -21.15 2.09 16.71
N VAL A 13 -21.84 2.02 15.57
CA VAL A 13 -22.52 0.77 15.14
C VAL A 13 -21.54 -0.20 14.47
N ILE A 14 -20.46 0.32 13.86
CA ILE A 14 -19.44 -0.46 13.16
C ILE A 14 -18.45 -1.10 14.16
N GLU A 15 -18.12 -0.42 15.26
CA GLU A 15 -17.16 -0.93 16.27
C GLU A 15 -17.69 -2.11 17.10
N ARG A 16 -19.01 -2.30 17.24
CA ARG A 16 -19.58 -3.34 18.14
C ARG A 16 -19.70 -4.74 17.57
N ARG A 17 -19.34 -4.98 16.30
CA ARG A 17 -19.51 -6.31 15.66
C ARG A 17 -18.21 -7.02 15.25
N GLN A 18 -17.04 -6.48 15.61
CA GLN A 18 -15.73 -7.10 15.30
C GLN A 18 -15.20 -8.03 16.41
N THR A 19 -15.92 -8.19 17.53
CA THR A 19 -15.48 -9.01 18.66
C THR A 19 -16.16 -10.38 18.66
N GLU A 20 -15.80 -11.29 17.75
CA GLU A 20 -16.09 -12.72 17.89
C GLU A 20 -15.23 -13.52 16.89
N THR A 21 -14.23 -14.24 17.40
CA THR A 21 -13.36 -15.17 16.65
C THR A 21 -13.52 -16.58 17.23
N PRO A 22 -13.65 -17.65 16.40
CA PRO A 22 -13.48 -19.02 16.87
C PRO A 22 -12.05 -19.54 16.64
N GLU A 23 -11.53 -20.26 17.64
CA GLU A 23 -10.24 -20.96 17.63
C GLU A 23 -10.16 -22.10 16.60
N ILE A 24 -8.97 -22.31 16.02
CA ILE A 24 -8.66 -23.54 15.27
C ILE A 24 -7.33 -24.13 15.73
N PHE A 25 -7.40 -25.45 15.92
CA PHE A 25 -6.46 -26.40 16.48
C PHE A 25 -5.10 -26.51 15.78
N SER A 26 -4.10 -26.81 16.60
CA SER A 26 -2.73 -27.23 16.28
C SER A 26 -2.66 -28.74 16.00
N LEU A 27 -1.96 -29.15 14.95
CA LEU A 27 -1.40 -30.50 14.80
C LEU A 27 -0.05 -30.44 14.08
N GLY A 28 0.98 -30.93 14.77
CA GLY A 28 2.32 -31.12 14.22
C GLY A 28 2.52 -32.50 13.61
N LEU A 29 3.58 -32.62 12.81
CA LEU A 29 4.32 -33.80 12.35
C LEU A 29 5.31 -33.24 11.31
N GLY A 30 6.57 -33.62 11.17
CA GLY A 30 7.41 -34.67 11.70
C GLY A 30 8.69 -34.62 10.85
N ARG A 31 9.86 -34.67 11.48
CA ARG A 31 11.18 -34.62 10.83
C ARG A 31 11.38 -35.82 9.89
N SER A 32 12.16 -35.64 8.82
CA SER A 32 12.96 -36.73 8.24
C SER A 32 14.24 -36.19 7.62
N PHE A 33 15.34 -36.67 8.20
CA PHE A 33 16.72 -36.51 7.77
C PHE A 33 16.99 -37.39 6.54
N PHE A 34 17.73 -36.88 5.57
CA PHE A 34 18.55 -37.72 4.69
C PHE A 34 19.98 -37.19 4.67
N SER A 35 20.87 -38.03 5.16
CA SER A 35 22.32 -37.89 5.18
C SER A 35 22.89 -38.38 3.84
N PHE A 36 23.78 -37.61 3.23
CA PHE A 36 24.63 -38.09 2.13
C PHE A 36 26.11 -37.99 2.56
N PRO A 37 26.93 -39.00 2.22
CA PRO A 37 28.24 -39.18 2.81
C PRO A 37 29.29 -38.21 2.30
N SER A 38 30.14 -37.82 3.26
CA SER A 38 31.38 -37.05 3.15
C SER A 38 32.43 -37.77 2.29
N CYS A 39 33.08 -37.02 1.40
CA CYS A 39 34.35 -37.41 0.80
C CYS A 39 35.32 -36.24 0.94
N SER A 40 36.44 -36.48 1.61
CA SER A 40 37.54 -35.53 1.87
C SER A 40 38.68 -35.71 0.86
N PRO A 41 39.62 -34.74 0.75
CA PRO A 41 40.04 -34.21 -0.54
C PRO A 41 41.36 -34.81 -1.06
N ALA A 42 41.51 -34.80 -2.40
CA ALA A 42 42.79 -35.00 -3.06
C ALA A 42 43.42 -33.63 -3.38
N THR A 43 44.67 -33.47 -2.95
CA THR A 43 45.57 -32.36 -3.22
C THR A 43 45.95 -32.30 -4.70
N GLY A 44 45.61 -31.20 -5.36
CA GLY A 44 46.05 -30.88 -6.72
C GLY A 44 46.28 -29.39 -6.86
N THR A 45 47.54 -29.00 -6.99
CA THR A 45 48.01 -27.65 -7.31
C THR A 45 47.63 -27.32 -8.77
N SER A 46 46.77 -26.32 -8.97
CA SER A 46 46.36 -25.81 -10.28
C SER A 46 46.75 -24.33 -10.41
N PRO A 47 47.23 -23.86 -11.58
CA PRO A 47 47.80 -22.53 -11.73
C PRO A 47 46.72 -21.44 -11.70
N ALA A 48 47.10 -20.25 -11.24
CA ALA A 48 46.25 -19.09 -11.07
C ALA A 48 45.46 -18.76 -12.36
N GLY A 49 44.14 -19.00 -12.32
CA GLY A 49 43.20 -18.51 -13.32
C GLY A 49 43.07 -16.97 -13.24
N PRO A 50 42.57 -16.33 -14.31
CA PRO A 50 42.37 -14.88 -14.33
C PRO A 50 41.46 -14.46 -13.17
N ALA A 51 41.74 -13.27 -12.61
CA ALA A 51 40.99 -12.70 -11.51
C ALA A 51 39.47 -12.80 -11.76
N PRO A 52 38.67 -13.15 -10.74
CA PRO A 52 37.22 -13.25 -10.91
C PRO A 52 36.70 -11.92 -11.46
N LEU A 53 35.96 -12.01 -12.56
CA LEU A 53 35.21 -10.88 -13.11
C LEU A 53 34.39 -10.24 -11.97
N PRO A 54 34.26 -8.91 -11.91
CA PRO A 54 33.40 -8.28 -10.93
C PRO A 54 32.01 -8.93 -11.02
N PRO A 55 31.33 -9.15 -9.88
CA PRO A 55 30.00 -9.72 -9.90
C PRO A 55 29.13 -8.89 -10.87
N PRO A 56 28.24 -9.52 -11.64
CA PRO A 56 27.32 -8.77 -12.49
C PRO A 56 26.61 -7.73 -11.62
N PRO A 57 26.34 -6.51 -12.13
CA PRO A 57 25.61 -5.52 -11.36
C PRO A 57 24.34 -6.18 -10.85
N SER A 58 24.14 -6.13 -9.53
CA SER A 58 22.90 -6.55 -8.87
C SER A 58 21.73 -6.06 -9.72
N PRO A 59 20.69 -6.87 -9.99
CA PRO A 59 19.61 -6.49 -10.90
C PRO A 59 19.15 -5.09 -10.51
N MET A 60 19.38 -4.12 -11.40
CA MET A 60 19.11 -2.72 -11.13
C MET A 60 17.62 -2.60 -10.77
N ALA A 61 17.35 -2.48 -9.48
CA ALA A 61 16.03 -2.77 -8.94
C ALA A 61 15.14 -1.55 -9.19
N SER A 62 14.51 -1.48 -10.36
CA SER A 62 13.61 -0.38 -10.70
C SER A 62 12.36 -0.37 -9.81
N LEU A 63 11.84 0.82 -9.54
CA LEU A 63 10.60 1.05 -8.81
C LEU A 63 9.50 1.42 -9.78
N TYR A 64 8.30 0.89 -9.57
CA TYR A 64 7.15 1.31 -10.35
C TYR A 64 6.57 2.61 -9.76
N HIS A 65 6.44 3.64 -10.61
CA HIS A 65 5.90 4.95 -10.23
C HIS A 65 4.86 5.42 -11.24
N GLU A 66 3.72 5.90 -10.74
CA GLU A 66 2.69 6.54 -11.57
C GLU A 66 2.63 8.03 -11.28
N LYS A 67 2.81 8.85 -12.31
CA LYS A 67 2.60 10.28 -12.18
C LYS A 67 1.11 10.55 -12.31
N GLN A 68 0.57 11.32 -11.37
CA GLN A 68 -0.86 11.58 -11.35
C GLN A 68 -1.32 12.41 -12.54
N VAL A 69 -2.49 12.03 -13.05
CA VAL A 69 -3.29 12.79 -14.00
C VAL A 69 -4.67 13.01 -13.38
N SER A 70 -5.21 14.24 -13.46
CA SER A 70 -6.46 14.62 -12.80
C SER A 70 -6.43 14.37 -11.28
N LEU A 71 -7.53 13.95 -10.65
CA LEU A 71 -7.65 13.61 -9.23
C LEU A 71 -7.66 12.10 -8.95
N LEU A 72 -7.11 11.28 -9.87
CA LEU A 72 -7.00 9.82 -9.76
C LEU A 72 -5.93 9.33 -8.77
N CYS A 73 -5.56 10.15 -7.78
CA CYS A 73 -4.53 9.85 -6.78
C CYS A 73 -4.73 8.50 -6.08
N GLY A 74 -5.98 8.09 -5.83
CA GLY A 74 -6.29 6.78 -5.24
C GLY A 74 -5.83 5.60 -6.09
N VAL A 75 -6.00 5.68 -7.42
CA VAL A 75 -5.53 4.65 -8.36
C VAL A 75 -4.00 4.55 -8.32
N HIS A 76 -3.32 5.70 -8.43
CA HIS A 76 -1.87 5.76 -8.44
C HIS A 76 -1.25 5.30 -7.11
N ALA A 77 -1.87 5.65 -5.98
CA ALA A 77 -1.47 5.17 -4.67
C ALA A 77 -1.56 3.64 -4.58
N LEU A 78 -2.68 3.03 -5.01
CA LEU A 78 -2.81 1.56 -4.98
C LEU A 78 -1.86 0.85 -5.94
N ASN A 79 -1.64 1.39 -7.14
CA ASN A 79 -0.73 0.80 -8.12
C ASN A 79 0.74 0.86 -7.67
N THR A 80 1.17 1.97 -7.08
CA THR A 80 2.52 2.09 -6.51
C THR A 80 2.65 1.28 -5.21
N LEU A 81 1.60 1.17 -4.40
CA LEU A 81 1.52 0.25 -3.27
C LEU A 81 1.72 -1.21 -3.70
N LEU A 82 1.19 -1.62 -4.84
CA LEU A 82 1.35 -2.98 -5.38
C LEU A 82 2.53 -3.11 -6.34
N GLN A 83 3.26 -2.03 -6.61
CA GLN A 83 4.38 -1.98 -7.55
C GLN A 83 4.01 -2.53 -8.95
N GLY A 84 2.89 -2.05 -9.49
CA GLY A 84 2.46 -2.30 -10.87
C GLY A 84 1.07 -1.70 -11.19
N PRO A 85 0.69 -1.61 -12.48
CA PRO A 85 -0.61 -1.08 -12.93
C PRO A 85 -1.71 -2.13 -12.76
N TYR A 86 -2.19 -2.34 -11.54
CA TYR A 86 -3.18 -3.37 -11.25
C TYR A 86 -4.62 -2.85 -11.20
N PHE A 87 -4.80 -1.56 -10.94
CA PHE A 87 -6.08 -0.88 -10.88
C PHE A 87 -6.18 0.19 -11.94
N LEU A 88 -7.36 0.28 -12.53
CA LEU A 88 -7.84 1.39 -13.34
C LEU A 88 -8.88 2.19 -12.57
N ALA A 89 -9.19 3.40 -13.04
CA ALA A 89 -10.25 4.23 -12.47
C ALA A 89 -11.62 3.51 -12.52
N ALA A 90 -11.88 2.73 -13.57
CA ALA A 90 -13.11 1.96 -13.72
C ALA A 90 -13.27 0.89 -12.63
N ASP A 91 -12.16 0.26 -12.20
CA ASP A 91 -12.20 -0.77 -11.16
C ASP A 91 -12.62 -0.18 -9.80
N LEU A 92 -12.04 0.97 -9.43
CA LEU A 92 -12.42 1.68 -8.21
C LEU A 92 -13.82 2.30 -8.32
N GLY A 93 -14.21 2.75 -9.51
CA GLY A 93 -15.57 3.22 -9.78
C GLY A 93 -16.63 2.15 -9.57
N ALA A 94 -16.36 0.90 -9.99
CA ALA A 94 -17.27 -0.22 -9.76
C ALA A 94 -17.43 -0.53 -8.26
N ILE A 95 -16.34 -0.50 -7.49
CA ILE A 95 -16.37 -0.66 -6.03
C ILE A 95 -17.17 0.47 -5.37
N ALA A 96 -16.97 1.71 -5.81
CA ALA A 96 -17.70 2.87 -5.29
C ALA A 96 -19.21 2.74 -5.54
N GLN A 97 -19.60 2.35 -6.76
CA GLN A 97 -20.99 2.11 -7.11
C GLN A 97 -21.62 1.00 -6.26
N GLU A 98 -20.88 -0.09 -5.99
CA GLU A 98 -21.36 -1.15 -5.11
C GLU A 98 -21.65 -0.63 -3.69
N PHE A 99 -20.78 0.23 -3.14
CA PHE A 99 -21.04 0.84 -1.84
C PHE A 99 -22.25 1.78 -1.86
N ASP A 100 -22.37 2.63 -2.88
CA ASP A 100 -23.53 3.52 -3.03
C ASP A 100 -24.84 2.73 -3.15
N GLU A 101 -24.85 1.61 -3.86
CA GLU A 101 -26.02 0.74 -3.99
C GLU A 101 -26.42 0.09 -2.68
N ARG A 102 -25.45 -0.38 -1.89
CA ARG A 102 -25.68 -0.94 -0.55
C ARG A 102 -26.20 0.11 0.43
N GLU A 103 -25.59 1.29 0.46
CA GLU A 103 -26.05 2.41 1.28
C GLU A 103 -27.47 2.82 0.90
N ARG A 104 -27.76 2.94 -0.41
CA ARG A 104 -29.11 3.23 -0.90
C ARG A 104 -30.11 2.16 -0.50
N ALA A 105 -29.75 0.88 -0.54
CA ALA A 105 -30.62 -0.21 -0.10
C ALA A 105 -30.97 -0.09 1.38
N LEU A 106 -29.98 0.18 2.24
CA LEU A 106 -30.19 0.41 3.67
C LEU A 106 -31.09 1.63 3.93
N MET A 107 -30.92 2.71 3.17
CA MET A 107 -31.79 3.89 3.29
C MET A 107 -33.23 3.60 2.84
N ARG A 108 -33.44 2.72 1.85
CA ARG A 108 -34.78 2.26 1.46
C ARG A 108 -35.47 1.47 2.58
N GLU A 109 -34.73 0.59 3.26
CA GLU A 109 -35.23 -0.18 4.40
C GLU A 109 -35.67 0.72 5.57
N ALA A 110 -35.01 1.86 5.74
CA ALA A 110 -35.38 2.87 6.74
C ALA A 110 -36.62 3.70 6.39
N GLY A 111 -37.14 3.58 5.15
CA GLY A 111 -38.38 4.23 4.69
C GLY A 111 -38.16 5.14 3.48
N VAL A 112 -38.73 4.75 2.34
CA VAL A 112 -38.59 5.44 1.03
C VAL A 112 -39.27 6.81 0.96
N GLU A 113 -40.21 7.11 1.85
CA GLU A 113 -40.86 8.43 1.94
C GLU A 113 -40.21 9.34 3.00
N SER A 114 -39.18 8.85 3.69
CA SER A 114 -38.50 9.65 4.71
C SER A 114 -37.75 10.82 4.07
N ALA A 115 -37.72 11.96 4.77
CA ALA A 115 -36.94 13.13 4.36
C ALA A 115 -35.44 12.81 4.20
N ASP A 116 -34.92 11.87 4.98
CA ASP A 116 -33.53 11.41 4.90
C ASP A 116 -33.26 10.60 3.62
N PHE A 117 -34.20 9.76 3.18
CA PHE A 117 -34.09 9.05 1.91
C PHE A 117 -34.12 10.01 0.72
N LEU A 118 -35.07 10.95 0.69
CA LEU A 118 -35.17 11.95 -0.38
C LEU A 118 -33.92 12.82 -0.49
N ARG A 119 -33.34 13.20 0.66
CA ARG A 119 -32.09 13.96 0.71
C ARG A 119 -30.90 13.13 0.21
N TYR A 120 -30.76 11.89 0.67
CA TYR A 120 -29.69 11.00 0.22
C TYR A 120 -29.75 10.73 -1.30
N MET A 121 -30.95 10.59 -1.86
CA MET A 121 -31.14 10.40 -3.31
C MET A 121 -30.79 11.65 -4.13
N ALA A 122 -30.77 12.83 -3.53
CA ALA A 122 -30.39 14.09 -4.19
C ALA A 122 -28.90 14.42 -4.02
N GLU A 123 -28.17 13.70 -3.18
CA GLU A 123 -26.73 13.87 -2.96
C GLU A 123 -25.92 13.08 -4.02
N ASP A 124 -24.79 13.64 -4.42
CA ASP A 124 -23.80 12.93 -5.26
C ASP A 124 -23.15 11.78 -4.47
N SER A 125 -22.48 10.86 -5.17
CA SER A 125 -21.78 9.74 -4.53
C SER A 125 -20.78 10.22 -3.48
N GLY A 126 -20.89 9.66 -2.27
CA GLY A 126 -19.89 9.85 -1.22
C GLY A 126 -18.65 8.98 -1.39
N ASN A 127 -18.68 8.02 -2.32
CA ASN A 127 -17.62 7.02 -2.51
C ASN A 127 -16.72 7.32 -3.71
N ALA A 128 -17.23 7.99 -4.73
CA ALA A 128 -16.46 8.48 -5.88
C ALA A 128 -16.92 9.89 -6.29
N ALA A 129 -15.98 10.82 -6.35
CA ALA A 129 -16.21 12.14 -6.91
C ALA A 129 -16.10 12.11 -8.44
N ALA A 130 -16.80 13.04 -9.12
CA ALA A 130 -16.84 13.11 -10.58
C ALA A 130 -15.47 13.36 -11.23
N ASP A 131 -14.51 13.90 -10.47
CA ASP A 131 -13.15 14.21 -10.89
C ASP A 131 -12.15 13.06 -10.68
N GLY A 132 -12.59 11.95 -10.06
CA GLY A 132 -11.80 10.72 -9.87
C GLY A 132 -11.20 10.52 -8.49
N ASN A 133 -11.60 11.32 -7.49
CA ASN A 133 -11.22 11.06 -6.10
C ASN A 133 -12.12 9.98 -5.46
N PHE A 134 -11.54 9.10 -4.64
CA PHE A 134 -12.21 7.95 -4.05
C PHE A 134 -12.15 7.95 -2.52
N SER A 135 -13.19 7.42 -1.88
CA SER A 135 -13.23 7.29 -0.42
C SER A 135 -12.27 6.22 0.09
N ILE A 136 -11.91 6.31 1.38
CA ILE A 136 -11.10 5.27 2.04
C ILE A 136 -11.76 3.89 2.00
N GLN A 137 -13.09 3.81 1.99
CA GLN A 137 -13.82 2.54 1.96
C GLN A 137 -13.59 1.82 0.63
N VAL A 138 -13.56 2.57 -0.48
CA VAL A 138 -13.21 2.06 -1.81
C VAL A 138 -11.79 1.53 -1.82
N LEU A 139 -10.81 2.31 -1.34
CA LEU A 139 -9.41 1.88 -1.30
C LEU A 139 -9.18 0.68 -0.38
N THR A 140 -9.86 0.65 0.76
CA THR A 140 -9.83 -0.49 1.70
C THR A 140 -10.37 -1.76 1.03
N LYS A 141 -11.50 -1.66 0.32
CA LYS A 141 -12.07 -2.79 -0.40
C LYS A 141 -11.18 -3.28 -1.54
N ALA A 142 -10.52 -2.37 -2.24
CA ALA A 142 -9.60 -2.72 -3.32
C ALA A 142 -8.40 -3.53 -2.82
N VAL A 143 -7.80 -3.15 -1.68
CA VAL A 143 -6.66 -3.90 -1.12
C VAL A 143 -7.07 -5.23 -0.47
N GLU A 144 -8.32 -5.38 -0.01
CA GLU A 144 -8.84 -6.67 0.48
C GLU A 144 -8.78 -7.77 -0.57
N VAL A 145 -8.99 -7.44 -1.85
CA VAL A 145 -8.88 -8.39 -2.98
C VAL A 145 -7.49 -9.04 -3.05
N TRP A 146 -6.48 -8.34 -2.51
CA TRP A 146 -5.09 -8.81 -2.44
C TRP A 146 -4.74 -9.49 -1.11
N ASN A 147 -5.74 -9.83 -0.29
CA ASN A 147 -5.57 -10.32 1.08
C ASN A 147 -4.74 -9.36 1.95
N LEU A 148 -4.87 -8.05 1.69
CA LEU A 148 -4.27 -7.01 2.49
C LEU A 148 -5.34 -6.38 3.39
N THR A 149 -4.88 -5.81 4.49
CA THR A 149 -5.71 -5.03 5.42
C THR A 149 -5.23 -3.59 5.42
N CYS A 150 -6.18 -2.66 5.47
CA CYS A 150 -5.92 -1.22 5.60
C CYS A 150 -6.49 -0.74 6.93
N ILE A 151 -5.61 -0.37 7.87
CA ILE A 151 -5.98 -0.11 9.26
C ILE A 151 -5.58 1.32 9.62
N PRO A 152 -6.48 2.17 10.16
CA PRO A 152 -6.09 3.49 10.63
C PRO A 152 -4.95 3.39 11.63
N ALA A 153 -3.84 4.11 11.40
CA ALA A 153 -2.65 4.01 12.24
C ALA A 153 -2.95 4.38 13.71
N THR A 154 -3.94 5.24 13.95
CA THR A 154 -4.38 5.67 15.28
C THR A 154 -5.27 4.65 16.01
N SER A 155 -5.72 3.59 15.33
CA SER A 155 -6.58 2.56 15.93
C SER A 155 -5.79 1.59 16.81
N GLN A 156 -6.47 0.94 17.75
CA GLN A 156 -5.86 -0.10 18.59
C GLN A 156 -5.33 -1.29 17.76
N ALA A 157 -6.00 -1.63 16.65
CA ALA A 157 -5.58 -2.70 15.74
C ALA A 157 -4.23 -2.43 15.04
N ALA A 158 -3.86 -1.15 14.88
CA ALA A 158 -2.55 -0.78 14.37
C ALA A 158 -1.42 -1.06 15.39
N GLY A 159 -1.73 -1.29 16.67
CA GLY A 159 -0.76 -1.76 17.66
C GLY A 159 0.47 -0.85 17.75
N ARG A 160 1.65 -1.39 17.38
CA ARG A 160 2.94 -0.70 17.47
C ARG A 160 3.35 0.08 16.22
N ALA A 161 2.47 0.25 15.24
CA ALA A 161 2.81 0.90 13.97
C ALA A 161 3.36 2.34 14.16
N TRP A 162 2.96 3.04 15.23
CA TRP A 162 3.50 4.36 15.56
C TRP A 162 4.85 4.33 16.26
N GLN A 163 5.09 3.35 17.11
CA GLN A 163 6.32 3.23 17.89
C GLN A 163 7.45 2.60 17.07
N GLU A 164 7.11 1.69 16.17
CA GLU A 164 8.05 0.93 15.35
C GLU A 164 7.61 0.93 13.86
N PRO A 165 7.43 2.11 13.22
CA PRO A 165 6.92 2.22 11.85
C PRO A 165 7.76 1.47 10.82
N GLN A 166 9.06 1.31 11.08
CA GLN A 166 10.00 0.57 10.24
C GLN A 166 9.70 -0.93 10.12
N ARG A 167 8.90 -1.49 11.04
CA ARG A 167 8.48 -2.90 11.00
C ARG A 167 7.27 -3.14 10.10
N GLU A 168 6.57 -2.07 9.70
CA GLU A 168 5.46 -2.18 8.76
C GLU A 168 5.98 -2.31 7.32
N ALA A 169 5.11 -2.72 6.41
CA ALA A 169 5.47 -2.90 4.99
C ALA A 169 5.13 -1.66 4.16
N ALA A 170 3.99 -1.03 4.45
CA ALA A 170 3.54 0.17 3.76
C ALA A 170 2.54 0.98 4.59
N PHE A 171 2.42 2.25 4.23
CA PHE A 171 1.41 3.18 4.70
C PHE A 171 0.70 3.80 3.51
N LEU A 172 -0.58 4.10 3.69
CA LEU A 172 -1.39 4.91 2.81
C LEU A 172 -1.73 6.20 3.55
N CYS A 173 -1.44 7.34 2.94
CA CYS A 173 -1.59 8.65 3.54
C CYS A 173 -2.62 9.48 2.76
N ASN A 174 -3.40 10.31 3.47
CA ASN A 174 -4.37 11.22 2.87
C ASN A 174 -4.40 12.57 3.56
N LEU A 175 -4.37 13.64 2.77
CA LEU A 175 -4.70 15.01 3.18
C LEU A 175 -5.48 15.65 2.04
N ASP A 176 -6.56 16.38 2.36
CA ASP A 176 -7.32 17.18 1.41
C ASP A 176 -7.63 16.49 0.07
N GLN A 177 -8.16 15.26 0.16
CA GLN A 177 -8.53 14.44 -1.02
C GLN A 177 -7.35 14.02 -1.91
N HIS A 178 -6.13 14.01 -1.37
CA HIS A 178 -4.94 13.49 -2.05
C HIS A 178 -4.41 12.23 -1.37
N TRP A 179 -4.38 11.11 -2.10
CA TRP A 179 -3.85 9.83 -1.63
C TRP A 179 -2.43 9.59 -2.14
N PHE A 180 -1.55 9.10 -1.26
CA PHE A 180 -0.26 8.56 -1.69
C PHE A 180 0.23 7.43 -0.80
N THR A 181 1.19 6.66 -1.31
CA THR A 181 1.76 5.52 -0.62
C THR A 181 3.19 5.78 -0.16
N VAL A 182 3.50 5.28 1.03
CA VAL A 182 4.86 5.13 1.53
C VAL A 182 5.13 3.66 1.72
N ARG A 183 6.12 3.10 1.04
CA ARG A 183 6.32 1.64 1.00
C ARG A 183 7.80 1.27 1.14
N ARG A 184 8.06 0.22 1.93
CA ARG A 184 9.37 -0.42 2.00
C ARG A 184 9.59 -1.30 0.77
N CYS A 185 10.70 -1.07 0.07
CA CYS A 185 11.11 -1.81 -1.12
C CYS A 185 12.50 -2.40 -0.93
N ALA A 186 12.77 -3.55 -1.55
CA ALA A 186 14.12 -4.15 -1.54
C ALA A 186 15.15 -3.30 -2.30
N THR A 187 14.69 -2.49 -3.26
CA THR A 187 15.50 -1.50 -3.98
C THR A 187 16.21 -0.57 -3.02
N ALA A 188 17.55 -0.56 -3.09
CA ALA A 188 18.39 0.37 -2.36
C ALA A 188 18.35 1.76 -3.00
N SER A 189 18.46 2.80 -2.18
CA SER A 189 18.64 4.18 -2.65
C SER A 189 20.13 4.53 -2.73
N PRO A 190 20.59 5.24 -3.77
CA PRO A 190 21.95 5.75 -3.82
C PRO A 190 22.20 6.90 -2.84
N THR A 191 21.15 7.57 -2.35
CA THR A 191 21.26 8.75 -1.46
C THR A 191 20.95 8.46 0.00
N VAL A 192 20.37 7.29 0.29
CA VAL A 192 19.93 6.92 1.63
C VAL A 192 20.42 5.51 1.95
N HIS A 193 21.25 5.41 2.99
CA HIS A 193 21.71 4.11 3.47
C HIS A 193 20.57 3.35 4.15
N ALA A 194 20.39 2.08 3.80
CA ALA A 194 19.40 1.21 4.40
C ALA A 194 19.90 -0.25 4.46
N THR A 195 19.60 -0.94 5.56
CA THR A 195 20.00 -2.32 5.78
C THR A 195 18.79 -3.22 5.55
N GLY A 196 18.72 -3.88 4.38
CA GLY A 196 17.60 -4.78 4.05
C GLY A 196 16.37 -4.08 3.47
N GLY A 197 16.58 -3.12 2.57
CA GLY A 197 15.55 -2.40 1.82
C GLY A 197 15.35 -0.96 2.26
N CYS A 198 14.93 -0.10 1.35
CA CYS A 198 14.73 1.34 1.56
C CYS A 198 13.23 1.70 1.57
N TRP A 199 12.86 2.71 2.35
CA TRP A 199 11.51 3.27 2.32
C TRP A 199 11.41 4.30 1.20
N TRP A 200 10.28 4.33 0.52
CA TRP A 200 10.05 5.22 -0.61
C TRP A 200 8.69 5.90 -0.48
N ASN A 201 8.68 7.21 -0.72
CA ASN A 201 7.49 8.02 -0.90
C ASN A 201 7.09 7.99 -2.39
N PHE A 202 5.93 7.41 -2.66
CA PHE A 202 5.34 7.31 -3.99
C PHE A 202 4.24 8.35 -4.22
N ASN A 203 4.40 9.55 -3.66
CA ASN A 203 3.51 10.65 -3.99
C ASN A 203 3.52 10.90 -5.51
N SER A 204 2.36 10.66 -6.14
CA SER A 204 2.16 10.72 -7.58
C SER A 204 2.30 12.13 -8.15
N MET A 205 2.32 13.17 -7.30
CA MET A 205 2.65 14.54 -7.68
C MET A 205 4.15 14.73 -7.93
N PHE A 206 5.01 13.82 -7.46
CA PHE A 206 6.45 13.87 -7.68
C PHE A 206 6.86 13.28 -9.03
N PRO A 207 7.96 13.78 -9.63
CA PRO A 207 8.47 13.26 -10.91
C PRO A 207 8.98 11.81 -10.82
N ALA A 208 9.40 11.39 -9.62
CA ALA A 208 9.84 10.03 -9.30
C ALA A 208 9.75 9.77 -7.78
N PRO A 209 9.78 8.49 -7.33
CA PRO A 209 9.73 8.15 -5.91
C PRO A 209 10.90 8.77 -5.13
N GLN A 210 10.64 9.24 -3.91
CA GLN A 210 11.66 9.84 -3.05
C GLN A 210 12.05 8.88 -1.92
N PRO A 211 13.35 8.62 -1.69
CA PRO A 211 13.78 7.73 -0.63
C PRO A 211 13.63 8.38 0.75
N ILE A 212 13.18 7.60 1.72
CA ILE A 212 13.06 7.95 3.14
C ILE A 212 14.00 7.02 3.91
N SER A 213 14.83 7.57 4.80
CA SER A 213 15.68 6.75 5.65
C SER A 213 14.86 6.09 6.75
N GLU A 214 15.23 4.87 7.15
CA GLU A 214 14.56 4.16 8.24
C GLU A 214 14.58 4.97 9.54
N LEU A 215 15.67 5.69 9.80
CA LEU A 215 15.83 6.58 10.95
C LEU A 215 14.90 7.80 10.88
N TYR A 216 14.57 8.29 9.69
CA TYR A 216 13.74 9.48 9.49
C TYR A 216 12.26 9.15 9.29
N LEU A 217 11.90 7.88 9.00
CA LEU A 217 10.52 7.47 8.74
C LEU A 217 9.56 7.87 9.86
N GLY A 218 9.97 7.70 11.12
CA GLY A 218 9.14 8.07 12.27
C GLY A 218 8.82 9.57 12.29
N GLU A 219 9.84 10.41 12.10
CA GLU A 219 9.68 11.87 12.05
C GLU A 219 8.85 12.31 10.84
N PHE A 220 9.09 11.70 9.68
CA PHE A 220 8.29 11.94 8.47
C PHE A 220 6.79 11.68 8.72
N LEU A 221 6.44 10.52 9.30
CA LEU A 221 5.04 10.20 9.62
C LEU A 221 4.47 11.10 10.72
N ALA A 222 5.29 11.51 11.70
CA ALA A 222 4.88 12.45 12.74
C ALA A 222 4.57 13.82 12.16
N GLN A 223 5.37 14.32 11.21
CA GLN A 223 5.12 15.56 10.49
C GLN A 223 3.81 15.51 9.71
N LEU A 224 3.58 14.45 8.92
CA LEU A 224 2.30 14.29 8.20
C LEU A 224 1.11 14.33 9.17
N ARG A 225 1.20 13.67 10.32
CA ARG A 225 0.13 13.73 11.31
C ARG A 225 -0.09 15.16 11.86
N GLN A 226 0.99 15.93 12.09
CA GLN A 226 0.87 17.32 12.55
C GLN A 226 0.22 18.22 11.49
N GLU A 227 0.48 17.95 10.22
CA GLU A 227 -0.14 18.62 9.07
C GLU A 227 -1.61 18.20 8.86
N GLY A 228 -2.12 17.21 9.60
CA GLY A 228 -3.52 16.77 9.55
C GLY A 228 -3.78 15.57 8.66
N TYR A 229 -2.73 14.87 8.18
CA TYR A 229 -2.91 13.68 7.37
C TYR A 229 -3.60 12.56 8.15
N SER A 230 -4.53 11.89 7.48
CA SER A 230 -5.01 10.57 7.87
C SER A 230 -4.04 9.51 7.35
N ILE A 231 -3.49 8.69 8.26
CA ILE A 231 -2.49 7.67 7.93
C ILE A 231 -3.05 6.29 8.24
N PHE A 232 -2.90 5.37 7.30
CA PHE A 232 -3.37 3.99 7.37
C PHE A 232 -2.19 3.05 7.16
N VAL A 233 -2.09 2.02 8.00
CA VAL A 233 -1.11 0.95 7.89
C VAL A 233 -1.68 -0.11 6.94
N VAL A 234 -0.89 -0.53 5.96
CA VAL A 234 -1.26 -1.62 5.07
C VAL A 234 -0.45 -2.87 5.44
N ARG A 235 -1.16 -3.95 5.81
CA ARG A 235 -0.55 -5.22 6.23
C ARG A 235 -1.02 -6.39 5.38
N GLY A 236 -0.12 -7.35 5.18
CA GLY A 236 -0.33 -8.56 4.39
C GLY A 236 0.87 -8.82 3.48
N ALA A 237 0.76 -9.82 2.59
CA ALA A 237 1.83 -10.18 1.67
C ALA A 237 1.81 -9.26 0.44
N LEU A 238 2.57 -8.17 0.48
CA LEU A 238 2.73 -7.29 -0.68
C LEU A 238 3.52 -8.00 -1.79
N PRO A 239 3.14 -7.82 -3.08
CA PRO A 239 3.87 -8.40 -4.20
C PRO A 239 5.30 -7.85 -4.27
N ALA A 240 6.28 -8.69 -4.58
CA ALA A 240 7.66 -8.25 -4.72
C ALA A 240 7.81 -7.20 -5.84
N VAL A 241 8.74 -6.25 -5.66
CA VAL A 241 9.09 -5.27 -6.70
C VAL A 241 9.57 -6.03 -7.94
N GLY A 242 8.86 -5.89 -9.07
CA GLY A 242 9.15 -6.62 -10.31
C GLY A 242 8.76 -8.11 -10.32
N GLY A 243 8.14 -8.63 -9.26
CA GLY A 243 8.01 -10.07 -8.98
C GLY A 243 7.00 -10.88 -9.81
N ASN A 244 6.15 -10.26 -10.63
CA ASN A 244 5.07 -10.96 -11.35
C ASN A 244 5.13 -10.81 -12.88
N GLY A 245 6.32 -10.64 -13.46
CA GLY A 245 6.46 -10.45 -14.92
C GLY A 245 5.92 -9.09 -15.42
N MET A 246 5.59 -8.18 -14.50
CA MET A 246 5.24 -6.79 -14.80
C MET A 246 6.46 -5.87 -14.85
N ALA A 247 7.65 -6.37 -14.50
CA ALA A 247 8.90 -5.64 -14.70
C ALA A 247 9.02 -5.23 -16.18
N GLY A 248 9.04 -3.92 -16.44
CA GLY A 248 9.10 -3.36 -17.80
C GLY A 248 7.75 -3.11 -18.49
N ARG A 249 6.61 -3.55 -17.93
CA ARG A 249 5.29 -3.09 -18.37
C ARG A 249 4.99 -1.72 -17.74
N GLY A 250 5.01 -0.67 -18.55
CA GLY A 250 4.47 0.63 -18.18
C GLY A 250 2.94 0.58 -18.25
N GLY A 251 2.26 1.00 -17.19
CA GLY A 251 0.84 1.30 -17.28
C GLY A 251 0.61 2.58 -18.09
N GLU A 252 -0.66 2.95 -18.31
CA GLU A 252 -1.01 4.19 -19.01
C GLU A 252 -0.34 5.43 -18.38
N PHE A 253 -0.22 5.44 -17.04
CA PHE A 253 0.33 6.54 -16.26
C PHE A 253 1.68 6.22 -15.59
N GLY A 254 2.17 4.98 -15.77
CA GLY A 254 3.21 4.42 -14.94
C GLY A 254 4.45 3.97 -15.69
N ARG A 255 5.60 4.16 -15.06
CA ARG A 255 6.89 3.72 -15.57
C ARG A 255 7.74 3.10 -14.48
N TRP A 256 8.68 2.27 -14.91
CA TRP A 256 9.73 1.75 -14.06
C TRP A 256 10.88 2.76 -14.03
N VAL A 257 11.28 3.19 -12.84
CA VAL A 257 12.33 4.20 -12.62
C VAL A 257 13.46 3.55 -11.84
N ALA A 258 14.70 3.64 -12.34
CA ALA A 258 15.86 3.19 -11.56
C ALA A 258 16.10 4.13 -10.37
N ALA A 259 16.69 3.63 -9.28
CA ALA A 259 16.90 4.43 -8.07
C ALA A 259 17.79 5.67 -8.33
N GLU A 260 18.77 5.55 -9.23
CA GLU A 260 19.64 6.63 -9.69
C GLU A 260 18.88 7.66 -10.53
N GLU A 261 17.99 7.20 -11.42
CA GLU A 261 17.12 8.08 -12.21
C GLU A 261 16.15 8.83 -11.29
N ALA A 262 15.57 8.15 -10.30
CA ALA A 262 14.69 8.76 -9.31
C ALA A 262 15.42 9.83 -8.49
N ALA A 263 16.68 9.58 -8.11
CA ALA A 263 17.50 10.57 -7.42
C ALA A 263 17.85 11.77 -8.31
N ALA A 264 18.02 11.58 -9.62
CA ALA A 264 18.28 12.67 -10.56
C ALA A 264 17.02 13.51 -10.85
N ALA A 265 15.86 12.88 -10.96
CA ALA A 265 14.60 13.55 -11.29
C ALA A 265 14.03 14.40 -10.14
N ASN A 266 14.48 14.16 -8.90
CA ASN A 266 14.05 14.88 -7.70
C ASN A 266 14.99 16.03 -7.29
N LYS A 267 15.96 16.40 -8.14
CA LYS A 267 16.84 17.58 -7.95
C LYS A 267 16.24 18.81 -8.62
#